data_AF-A0A351R8N9-F1
#
_entry.id   AF-A0A351R8N9-F1
#
_cell.length_a   1.000
_cell.length_b   1.000
_cell.length_c   1.000
_cell.angle_alpha   90.00
_cell.angle_beta   90.00
_cell.angle_gamma   90.00
#
_symmetry.space_group_name_H-M   'P 1'
#
loop_
_entity.id
_entity.type
_entity.pdbx_description
1 polymer ?
#
loop_
_entity_poly.entity_id
_entity_poly.type
_entity_poly.pdbx_seq_one_letter_code
_entity_poly.pdbx_strand_id
1 'polypeptide(L)'
;MLTDFPKWDWQIPEYFNIGVACSDKHLGTAQANEIAMIVEDDALGTSTITFAEVALKTNLFAQVLRDLGVKVGDRVLIRLP
;
A
#
# COMPACT_ATOMS: atom_id res chain seq x y z
N MET A 1 28.70 -9.70 25.83
CA MET A 1 27.63 -8.67 25.80
C MET A 1 27.53 -8.18 24.37
N LEU A 2 26.35 -8.19 23.74
CA LEU A 2 26.17 -7.50 22.46
C LEU A 2 26.24 -6.00 22.73
N THR A 3 27.08 -5.28 22.00
CA THR A 3 27.11 -3.82 21.99
C THR A 3 25.79 -3.28 21.45
N ASP A 4 25.19 -2.34 22.16
CA ASP A 4 24.01 -1.61 21.67
C ASP A 4 24.38 -0.86 20.40
N PHE A 5 23.62 -1.11 19.33
CA PHE A 5 23.74 -0.35 18.10
C PHE A 5 23.24 1.08 18.34
N PRO A 6 23.89 2.11 17.77
CA PRO A 6 23.39 3.48 17.86
C PRO A 6 21.97 3.55 17.32
N LYS A 7 21.11 4.33 17.99
CA LYS A 7 19.73 4.56 17.54
C LYS A 7 19.76 5.13 16.13
N TRP A 8 19.15 4.40 15.20
CA TRP A 8 18.91 4.87 13.84
C TRP A 8 17.65 5.74 13.81
N ASP A 9 17.76 6.94 13.24
CA ASP A 9 16.64 7.86 13.08
C ASP A 9 16.30 8.03 11.59
N TRP A 10 15.05 7.74 11.24
CA TRP A 10 14.58 7.85 9.86
C TRP A 10 14.23 9.30 9.55
N GLN A 11 14.88 9.85 8.54
CA GLN A 11 14.55 11.18 8.02
C GLN A 11 13.30 11.09 7.13
N ILE A 12 12.12 11.28 7.70
CA ILE A 12 10.82 11.29 6.99
C ILE A 12 10.16 12.68 7.04
N PRO A 13 9.40 13.07 6.00
CA PRO A 13 8.64 14.32 6.02
C PRO A 13 7.60 14.36 7.15
N GLU A 14 7.28 15.57 7.64
CA GLU A 14 6.24 15.80 8.66
C GLU A 14 4.89 15.21 8.23
N TYR A 15 4.54 15.35 6.94
CA TYR A 15 3.35 14.76 6.35
C TYR A 15 3.75 13.72 5.32
N PHE A 16 3.49 12.46 5.64
CA PHE A 16 3.75 11.33 4.76
C PHE A 16 2.61 10.32 4.84
N ASN A 17 2.17 9.82 3.69
CA ASN A 17 1.19 8.76 3.57
C ASN A 17 1.75 7.67 2.66
N ILE A 18 1.96 6.47 3.21
CA ILE A 18 2.54 5.35 2.47
C ILE A 18 1.63 4.85 1.34
N GLY A 19 0.30 4.92 1.52
CA GLY A 19 -0.67 4.59 0.48
C GLY A 19 -0.48 5.50 -0.74
N VAL A 20 -0.46 6.83 -0.52
CA VAL A 20 -0.20 7.79 -1.59
C VAL A 20 1.14 7.55 -2.27
N ALA A 21 2.20 7.29 -1.49
CA ALA A 21 3.54 7.09 -2.03
C ALA A 21 3.65 5.85 -2.93
N CYS A 22 2.88 4.79 -2.64
CA CYS A 22 2.92 3.51 -3.35
C CYS A 22 1.83 3.35 -4.42
N SER A 23 0.70 4.07 -4.34
CA SER A 23 -0.37 4.03 -5.35
C SER A 23 -0.59 5.39 -6.01
N ASP A 24 -1.14 6.36 -5.28
CA ASP A 24 -1.76 7.55 -5.86
C ASP A 24 -0.74 8.51 -6.52
N LYS A 25 0.54 8.45 -6.11
CA LYS A 25 1.65 9.21 -6.71
C LYS A 25 1.80 8.97 -8.21
N HIS A 26 1.37 7.82 -8.70
CA HIS A 26 1.45 7.46 -10.13
C HIS A 26 0.23 7.94 -10.92
N LEU A 27 -0.85 8.37 -10.26
CA LEU A 27 -2.03 8.89 -10.95
C LEU A 27 -1.74 10.23 -11.63
N GLY A 28 -2.31 10.44 -12.82
CA GLY A 28 -2.07 11.65 -13.61
C GLY A 28 -0.66 11.72 -14.24
N THR A 29 0.14 10.67 -14.09
CA THR A 29 1.45 10.53 -14.74
C THR A 29 1.38 9.54 -15.90
N ALA A 30 2.43 9.46 -16.71
CA ALA A 30 2.53 8.44 -17.76
C ALA A 30 2.48 7.01 -17.19
N GLN A 31 2.87 6.82 -15.92
CA GLN A 31 2.92 5.53 -15.26
C GLN A 31 1.55 5.01 -14.80
N ALA A 32 0.47 5.80 -14.89
CA ALA A 32 -0.83 5.39 -14.36
C ALA A 32 -1.34 4.07 -14.96
N ASN A 33 -1.11 3.86 -16.26
CA ASN A 33 -1.55 2.67 -17.00
C ASN A 33 -0.47 1.58 -17.07
N GLU A 34 0.68 1.78 -16.45
CA GLU A 34 1.74 0.77 -16.38
C GLU A 34 1.38 -0.30 -15.33
N ILE A 35 1.87 -1.52 -15.55
CA ILE A 35 1.66 -2.65 -14.64
C ILE A 35 2.37 -2.37 -13.31
N ALA A 36 1.60 -2.34 -12.22
CA ALA A 36 2.09 -2.17 -10.86
C ALA A 36 2.40 -3.52 -10.19
N MET A 37 1.62 -4.55 -10.50
CA MET A 37 1.79 -5.88 -9.91
C MET A 37 1.38 -6.97 -10.90
N ILE A 38 2.16 -8.05 -10.90
CA ILE A 38 1.90 -9.31 -11.60
C ILE A 38 1.71 -10.36 -10.52
N VAL A 39 0.59 -11.07 -10.56
CA VAL A 39 0.23 -12.14 -9.63
C VAL A 39 0.25 -13.45 -10.40
N GLU A 40 1.12 -14.36 -9.98
CA GLU A 40 1.16 -15.74 -10.46
C GLU A 40 0.44 -16.62 -9.44
N ASP A 41 -0.66 -17.26 -9.86
CA ASP A 41 -1.45 -18.18 -9.07
C ASP A 41 -1.41 -19.58 -9.71
N ASP A 42 -1.26 -20.62 -8.90
CA ASP A 42 -1.10 -22.00 -9.37
C ASP A 42 -2.38 -22.59 -9.96
N ALA A 43 -3.56 -22.09 -9.56
CA ALA A 43 -4.86 -22.54 -10.04
C ALA A 43 -5.50 -21.55 -11.03
N LEU A 44 -5.33 -20.25 -10.81
CA LEU A 44 -5.98 -19.16 -11.55
C LEU A 44 -5.09 -18.59 -12.65
N GLY A 45 -3.81 -18.94 -12.68
CA GLY A 45 -2.83 -18.47 -13.65
C GLY A 45 -2.34 -17.04 -13.37
N THR A 46 -1.84 -16.38 -14.43
CA THR A 46 -1.26 -15.04 -14.31
C THR A 46 -2.33 -13.96 -14.40
N SER A 47 -2.29 -13.00 -13.49
CA SER A 47 -3.06 -11.76 -13.59
C SER A 47 -2.18 -10.54 -13.36
N THR A 48 -2.59 -9.40 -13.91
CA THR A 48 -1.86 -8.14 -13.77
C THR A 48 -2.81 -7.03 -13.34
N ILE A 49 -2.24 -6.00 -12.71
CA ILE A 49 -2.98 -4.82 -12.30
C ILE A 49 -2.09 -3.58 -12.48
N THR A 50 -2.68 -2.52 -13.04
CA THR A 50 -2.02 -1.23 -13.27
C THR A 50 -1.99 -0.35 -12.01
N PHE A 51 -1.16 0.68 -11.99
CA PHE A 51 -1.15 1.65 -10.89
C PHE A 51 -2.51 2.34 -10.67
N ALA A 52 -3.22 2.66 -11.76
CA ALA A 52 -4.56 3.23 -11.70
C ALA A 52 -5.56 2.29 -11.01
N GLU A 53 -5.50 1.00 -11.34
CA GLU A 53 -6.37 -0.01 -10.75
C GLU A 53 -6.02 -0.32 -9.29
N VAL A 54 -4.72 -0.33 -8.94
CA VAL A 54 -4.28 -0.44 -7.53
C VAL A 54 -4.87 0.71 -6.71
N ALA A 55 -4.69 1.95 -7.15
CA ALA A 55 -5.20 3.12 -6.43
C ALA A 55 -6.73 3.08 -6.28
N LEU A 56 -7.45 2.66 -7.32
CA LEU A 56 -8.90 2.50 -7.24
C LEU A 56 -9.29 1.45 -6.18
N LYS A 57 -8.70 0.25 -6.23
CA LYS A 57 -9.04 -0.85 -5.31
C LYS A 57 -8.66 -0.54 -3.87
N THR A 58 -7.50 0.07 -3.63
CA THR A 58 -7.06 0.45 -2.28
C THR A 58 -7.93 1.57 -1.71
N ASN A 59 -8.35 2.55 -2.52
CA ASN A 59 -9.26 3.62 -2.08
C ASN A 59 -10.65 3.09 -1.73
N LEU A 60 -11.17 2.13 -2.49
CA LEU A 60 -12.42 1.43 -2.15
C LEU A 60 -12.29 0.65 -0.84
N PHE A 61 -11.21 -0.10 -0.65
CA PHE A 61 -10.96 -0.81 0.61
C PHE A 61 -10.79 0.14 1.81
N ALA A 62 -10.10 1.27 1.62
CA ALA A 62 -9.97 2.29 2.64
C ALA A 62 -11.33 2.89 3.03
N GLN A 63 -12.28 3.03 2.09
CA GLN A 63 -13.65 3.44 2.41
C GLN A 63 -14.36 2.38 3.28
N VAL A 64 -14.20 1.09 2.97
CA VAL A 64 -14.75 0.02 3.82
C VAL A 64 -14.23 0.12 5.26
N LEU A 65 -12.93 0.35 5.44
CA LEU A 65 -12.35 0.52 6.79
C LEU A 65 -12.93 1.74 7.51
N ARG A 66 -13.13 2.86 6.79
CA ARG A 66 -13.78 4.06 7.35
C ARG A 66 -15.21 3.77 7.78
N ASP A 67 -15.98 3.05 6.97
CA ASP A 67 -17.37 2.71 7.25
C ASP A 67 -17.49 1.74 8.44
N LEU A 68 -16.50 0.88 8.64
CA LEU A 68 -16.35 0.03 9.83
C LEU A 68 -15.87 0.79 11.08
N GLY A 69 -15.57 2.08 10.96
CA GLY A 69 -15.20 2.95 12.07
C GLY A 69 -13.72 2.90 12.46
N VAL A 70 -12.84 2.37 11.61
CA VAL A 70 -11.38 2.34 11.84
C VAL A 70 -10.82 3.76 11.85
N LYS A 71 -10.02 4.09 12.87
CA LYS A 71 -9.42 5.41 13.08
C LYS A 71 -7.90 5.37 12.97
N VAL A 72 -7.30 6.57 12.88
CA VAL A 72 -5.84 6.72 12.93
C VAL A 72 -5.32 6.17 14.26
N GLY A 73 -4.35 5.25 14.18
CA GLY A 73 -3.77 4.56 15.34
C GLY A 73 -4.39 3.19 15.64
N ASP A 74 -5.53 2.86 15.04
CA ASP A 74 -6.13 1.53 15.17
C ASP A 74 -5.30 0.47 14.44
N ARG A 75 -5.41 -0.77 14.92
CA ARG A 75 -4.72 -1.94 14.38
C ARG A 75 -5.71 -2.85 13.70
N VAL A 76 -5.44 -3.19 12.45
CA VAL A 76 -6.21 -4.16 11.67
C VAL A 76 -5.35 -5.38 11.44
N LEU A 77 -5.79 -6.55 11.92
CA LEU A 77 -5.12 -7.81 11.64
C LEU A 77 -5.44 -8.23 10.21
N ILE A 78 -4.41 -8.48 9.42
CA ILE A 78 -4.54 -8.98 8.05
C ILE A 78 -4.18 -10.46 8.06
N ARG A 79 -5.14 -11.31 7.67
CA ARG A 79 -4.94 -12.73 7.41
C ARG A 79 -5.37 -13.00 5.98
N LEU A 80 -4.39 -13.01 5.09
CA LEU A 80 -4.55 -13.39 3.69
C LEU A 80 -4.08 -14.83 3.48
N PRO A 81 -4.46 -15.48 2.36
CA PRO A 81 -3.91 -16.78 1.95
C PRO A 81 -2.37 -16.80 1.93
#